data_AF-A0A954U5Y8-F1
#
_entry.id   AF-A0A954U5Y8-F1
#
_cell.length_a   1.000
_cell.length_b   1.000
_cell.length_c   1.000
_cell.angle_alpha   90.00
_cell.angle_beta   90.00
_cell.angle_gamma   90.00
#
_symmetry.space_group_name_H-M   'P 1'
#
loop_
_entity.id
_entity.type
_entity.pdbx_description
1 polymer ?
#
loop_
_entity_poly.entity_id
_entity_poly.type
_entity_poly.pdbx_seq_one_letter_code
_entity_poly.pdbx_strand_id
1 'polypeptide(L)'
;MSQIPSPDELIATAMQLPVSDRVALANAMLNSIDTGPDSESNQDEIDAAWVAEIGRRIDDIESDRMKTVSSSEVWKRIGGKPSGRT
;
A
#
# COMPACT_ATOMS: atom_id res chain seq x y z
N MET A 1 -25.78 5.70 28.85
CA MET A 1 -24.59 5.75 27.97
C MET A 1 -24.70 4.57 27.02
N SER A 2 -24.68 4.78 25.71
CA SER A 2 -24.74 3.66 24.77
C SER A 2 -23.41 2.91 24.81
N GLN A 3 -23.48 1.61 25.08
CA GLN A 3 -22.32 0.73 25.00
C GLN A 3 -21.87 0.64 23.54
N ILE A 4 -20.58 0.85 23.29
CA ILE A 4 -20.00 0.63 21.95
C ILE A 4 -20.05 -0.89 21.68
N PRO A 5 -20.54 -1.34 20.50
CA PRO A 5 -20.53 -2.76 20.16
C PRO A 5 -19.11 -3.33 20.19
N SER A 6 -18.99 -4.60 20.53
CA SER A 6 -17.71 -5.31 20.45
C SER A 6 -17.16 -5.31 19.01
N PRO A 7 -15.84 -5.47 18.81
CA PRO A 7 -15.26 -5.55 17.47
C PRO A 7 -15.94 -6.60 16.58
N ASP A 8 -16.26 -7.77 17.13
CA ASP A 8 -16.95 -8.84 16.40
C ASP A 8 -18.36 -8.43 15.95
N GLU A 9 -19.09 -7.70 16.79
CA GLU A 9 -20.41 -7.16 16.43
C GLU A 9 -20.31 -6.08 15.34
N LEU A 10 -19.29 -5.23 15.38
CA LEU A 10 -19.02 -4.23 14.34
C LEU A 10 -18.66 -4.90 13.00
N ILE A 11 -17.82 -5.93 13.03
CA ILE A 11 -17.44 -6.69 11.84
C ILE A 11 -18.65 -7.42 11.27
N ALA A 12 -19.42 -8.12 12.10
CA ALA A 12 -20.63 -8.82 11.67
C ALA A 12 -21.65 -7.86 11.03
N THR A 13 -21.79 -6.65 11.58
CA THR A 13 -22.65 -5.60 11.04
C THR A 13 -22.11 -5.07 9.71
N ALA A 14 -20.81 -4.77 9.63
CA ALA A 14 -20.16 -4.29 8.41
C ALA A 14 -20.29 -5.30 7.26
N MET A 15 -20.25 -6.59 7.54
CA MET A 15 -20.40 -7.65 6.53
C MET A 15 -21.79 -7.69 5.88
N GLN A 16 -22.81 -7.11 6.52
CA GLN A 16 -24.16 -7.01 5.95
C GLN A 16 -24.31 -5.84 4.97
N LEU A 17 -23.36 -4.91 4.93
CA LEU A 17 -23.41 -3.75 4.03
C LEU A 17 -23.17 -4.16 2.57
N PRO A 18 -23.65 -3.36 1.60
CA PRO A 18 -23.23 -3.46 0.20
C PRO A 18 -21.71 -3.40 0.05
N VAL A 19 -21.18 -4.03 -1.00
CA VAL A 19 -19.73 -4.09 -1.26
C VAL A 19 -19.10 -2.69 -1.29
N SER A 20 -19.76 -1.71 -1.93
CA SER A 20 -19.30 -0.32 -2.01
C SER A 20 -19.09 0.30 -0.64
N ASP A 21 -20.02 0.05 0.28
CA ASP A 21 -20.04 0.69 1.59
C ASP A 21 -19.03 0.00 2.52
N ARG A 22 -18.81 -1.31 2.33
CA ARG A 22 -17.70 -2.02 2.99
C ARG A 22 -16.35 -1.48 2.56
N VAL A 23 -16.17 -1.18 1.27
CA VAL A 23 -14.91 -0.57 0.77
C VAL A 23 -14.73 0.82 1.37
N ALA A 24 -15.78 1.64 1.40
CA ALA A 24 -15.72 2.97 2.01
C ALA A 24 -15.37 2.90 3.51
N LEU A 25 -16.00 1.99 4.26
CA LEU A 25 -15.73 1.77 5.68
C LEU A 25 -14.30 1.27 5.92
N ALA A 26 -13.83 0.31 5.13
CA ALA A 26 -12.47 -0.21 5.24
C ALA A 26 -11.43 0.90 5.01
N ASN A 27 -11.62 1.74 3.99
CA ASN A 27 -10.72 2.87 3.71
C ASN A 27 -10.74 3.89 4.85
N ALA A 28 -11.91 4.22 5.42
CA ALA A 28 -12.00 5.15 6.54
C ALA A 28 -11.26 4.61 7.79
N MET A 29 -11.39 3.32 8.07
CA MET A 29 -10.68 2.66 9.17
C MET A 29 -9.16 2.64 8.94
N LEU A 30 -8.70 2.30 7.72
CA LEU A 30 -7.28 2.34 7.35
C LEU A 30 -6.70 3.76 7.50
N ASN A 31 -7.37 4.78 6.98
CA ASN A 31 -6.90 6.16 7.09
C ASN A 31 -6.77 6.61 8.56
N SER A 32 -7.63 6.10 9.45
CA SER A 32 -7.59 6.44 10.88
C SER A 32 -6.35 5.91 11.60
N ILE A 33 -5.81 4.77 11.14
CA ILE A 33 -4.58 4.20 11.69
C ILE A 33 -3.34 4.78 11.02
N ASP A 34 -3.39 5.06 9.72
CA ASP A 34 -2.27 5.67 8.98
C ASP A 34 -1.93 7.08 9.50
N THR A 35 -2.95 7.81 9.97
CA THR A 35 -2.81 9.18 10.49
C THR A 35 -2.90 9.27 12.02
N GLY A 36 -3.00 8.13 12.70
CA GLY A 36 -3.17 8.05 14.15
C GLY A 36 -1.88 8.30 14.94
N PRO A 37 -1.98 8.66 16.24
CA PRO A 37 -0.83 8.86 17.12
C PRO A 37 0.00 7.59 17.35
N ASP A 38 -0.59 6.42 17.11
CA ASP A 38 0.03 5.09 17.20
C ASP A 38 0.53 4.57 15.82
N SER A 39 0.55 5.42 14.78
CA SER A 39 1.20 5.10 13.50
C SER A 39 2.71 5.09 13.74
N GLU A 40 3.24 3.95 14.17
CA GLU A 40 4.64 3.70 14.58
C GLU A 40 5.67 3.85 13.44
N SER A 41 5.34 4.50 12.34
CA SER A 41 6.30 4.87 11.32
C SER A 41 6.06 6.31 10.92
N ASN A 42 6.93 7.17 11.46
CA ASN A 42 7.13 8.51 10.92
C ASN A 42 7.38 8.38 9.41
N GLN A 43 6.63 9.12 8.59
CA GLN A 43 6.82 9.16 7.14
C GLN A 43 8.29 9.42 6.77
N ASP A 44 9.03 10.22 7.54
CA ASP A 44 10.45 10.48 7.33
C ASP A 44 11.33 9.23 7.51
N GLU A 45 10.99 8.32 8.43
CA GLU A 45 11.72 7.07 8.63
C GLU A 45 11.47 6.10 7.46
N ILE A 46 10.22 6.05 6.99
CA ILE A 46 9.85 5.30 5.78
C ILE A 46 10.61 5.86 4.57
N ASP A 47 10.62 7.17 4.39
CA ASP A 47 11.29 7.84 3.29
C ASP A 47 12.80 7.60 3.33
N ALA A 48 13.42 7.68 4.51
CA ALA A 48 14.85 7.38 4.69
C ALA A 48 15.18 5.92 4.33
N ALA A 49 14.34 4.96 4.73
CA ALA A 49 14.52 3.56 4.39
C ALA A 49 14.40 3.32 2.87
N TRP A 50 13.44 3.97 2.21
CA TRP A 50 13.30 3.90 0.75
C TRP A 50 14.46 4.55 0.00
N VAL A 51 14.95 5.71 0.47
CA VAL A 51 16.13 6.36 -0.13
C VAL A 51 17.35 5.43 -0.08
N ALA A 52 17.60 4.80 1.07
CA ALA A 52 18.69 3.84 1.21
C ALA A 52 18.54 2.63 0.27
N GLU A 53 17.33 2.08 0.16
CA GLU A 53 17.04 0.94 -0.72
C GLU A 53 17.18 1.29 -2.21
N ILE A 54 16.71 2.47 -2.62
CA ILE A 54 16.84 2.95 -4.00
C ILE A 54 18.32 3.09 -4.36
N GLY A 55 19.12 3.70 -3.48
CA GLY A 55 20.57 3.82 -3.68
C GLY A 55 21.23 2.46 -3.87
N ARG A 56 20.93 1.50 -2.98
CA ARG A 56 21.44 0.13 -3.09
C ARG A 56 21.08 -0.52 -4.44
N ARG A 57 19.85 -0.37 -4.91
CA ARG A 57 19.40 -0.97 -6.19
C ARG A 57 20.06 -0.33 -7.40
N ILE A 58 20.31 0.98 -7.36
CA ILE A 58 21.08 1.67 -8.41
C ILE A 58 22.49 1.09 -8.43
N ASP A 59 23.16 1.01 -7.29
CA ASP A 59 24.51 0.46 -7.19
C ASP A 59 24.59 -0.98 -7.70
N ASP A 60 23.60 -1.83 -7.36
CA ASP A 60 23.54 -3.22 -7.84
C ASP A 60 23.38 -3.33 -9.36
N ILE A 61 22.69 -2.38 -9.99
CA ILE A 61 22.56 -2.30 -11.45
C ILE A 61 23.87 -1.78 -12.06
N GLU A 62 24.42 -0.68 -11.55
CA GLU A 62 25.63 -0.05 -12.11
C GLU A 62 26.88 -0.92 -11.95
N SER A 63 26.90 -1.79 -10.94
CA SER A 63 28.00 -2.72 -10.68
C SER A 63 27.80 -4.12 -11.26
N ASP A 64 26.77 -4.33 -12.09
CA ASP A 64 26.42 -5.63 -12.68
C ASP A 64 26.16 -6.77 -11.66
N ARG A 65 25.85 -6.43 -10.40
CA ARG A 65 25.45 -7.42 -9.37
C ARG A 65 24.03 -7.93 -9.57
N MET A 66 23.20 -7.21 -10.31
CA MET A 66 21.81 -7.55 -10.58
C MET A 66 21.55 -7.79 -12.06
N LYS A 67 20.87 -8.89 -12.38
CA LYS A 67 20.37 -9.15 -13.75
C LYS A 67 19.05 -8.42 -13.96
N THR A 68 19.06 -7.42 -14.82
CA THR A 68 17.85 -6.73 -15.26
C THR A 68 17.17 -7.48 -16.40
N VAL A 69 15.87 -7.22 -16.60
CA VAL A 69 15.11 -7.67 -17.77
C VAL A 69 14.78 -6.46 -18.65
N SER A 70 14.57 -6.70 -19.94
CA SER A 70 14.15 -5.62 -20.84
C SER A 70 12.77 -5.09 -20.46
N SER A 71 12.52 -3.81 -20.73
CA SER A 71 11.21 -3.20 -20.51
C SER A 71 10.09 -3.89 -21.30
N SER A 72 10.40 -4.39 -22.50
CA SER A 72 9.44 -5.16 -23.33
C SER A 72 8.98 -6.45 -22.63
N GLU A 73 9.90 -7.13 -21.94
CA GLU A 73 9.57 -8.34 -21.19
C GLU A 73 8.71 -8.02 -19.96
N VAL A 74 9.01 -6.93 -19.25
CA VAL A 74 8.18 -6.45 -18.13
C VAL A 74 6.75 -6.20 -18.60
N TRP A 75 6.56 -5.40 -19.67
CA TRP A 75 5.22 -5.08 -20.17
C TRP A 75 4.45 -6.32 -20.63
N LYS A 76 5.12 -7.31 -21.21
CA LYS A 76 4.49 -8.59 -21.56
C LYS A 76 3.95 -9.32 -20.32
N ARG A 77 4.68 -9.28 -19.20
CA ARG A 77 4.28 -9.94 -17.94
C ARG A 77 3.13 -9.24 -17.23
N ILE A 78 3.06 -7.90 -17.29
CA ILE A 78 2.07 -7.12 -16.52
C ILE A 78 0.85 -6.68 -17.33
N GLY A 79 0.61 -7.30 -18.50
CA GLY A 79 -0.63 -7.09 -19.27
C GLY A 79 -0.60 -5.92 -20.26
N GLY A 80 0.59 -5.44 -20.63
CA GLY A 80 0.79 -4.37 -21.60
C GLY A 80 1.37 -3.10 -20.97
N LYS A 81 1.85 -2.19 -21.83
CA LYS A 81 2.30 -0.87 -21.39
C LYS A 81 1.07 -0.06 -20.97
N PRO A 82 1.06 0.60 -19.79
CA PRO A 82 0.00 1.53 -19.43
C PRO A 82 -0.17 2.54 -20.56
N SER A 83 -1.40 2.62 -21.10
CA SER A 83 -1.75 3.73 -21.98
C SER A 83 -1.68 4.97 -21.09
N GLY A 84 -0.67 5.82 -21.30
CA GLY A 84 -0.45 6.99 -20.47
C GLY A 84 -1.74 7.77 -20.31
N ARG A 85 -2.23 7.89 -19.07
CA ARG A 85 -3.22 8.91 -18.73
C ARG A 85 -2.41 10.20 -18.62
N THR A 86 -2.50 11.04 -19.65
CA THR A 86 -2.17 12.46 -19.58
C THR A 86 -3.06 13.15 -18.58
#